data_AF-A0A821E770-F1
#
_entry.id   AF-A0A821E770-F1
#
_cell.length_a   1.000
_cell.length_b   1.000
_cell.length_c   1.000
_cell.angle_alpha   90.00
_cell.angle_beta   90.00
_cell.angle_gamma   90.00
#
_symmetry.space_group_name_H-M   'P 1'
#
loop_
_entity.id
_entity.type
_entity.pdbx_description
1 polymer ?
#
loop_
_entity_poly.entity_id
_entity_poly.type
_entity_poly.pdbx_seq_one_letter_code
_entity_poly.pdbx_strand_id
1 'polypeptide(L)' 'MYKHKSHKSANSTSINIIGEIQLEIKIQGHTTLILADVATNIITDLLLGNDWIAENNVIIDSPQRHIFLTDKYY' A
#
# COMPACT_ATOMS: atom_id res chain seq x y z
N MET A 1 7.46 16.84 14.03
CA MET A 1 8.10 15.72 14.74
C MET A 1 7.97 14.49 13.85
N TYR A 2 9.01 14.15 13.09
CA TYR A 2 9.00 12.98 12.19
C TYR A 2 8.93 11.72 13.04
N LYS A 3 7.80 11.00 13.01
CA LYS A 3 7.73 9.66 13.58
C LYS A 3 8.54 8.76 12.65
N HIS A 4 9.65 8.23 13.15
CA HIS A 4 10.33 7.13 12.46
C HIS A 4 9.35 5.95 12.41
N LYS A 5 8.69 5.74 11.27
CA LYS A 5 7.90 4.54 11.03
C LYS A 5 8.87 3.38 10.91
N SER A 6 8.87 2.49 11.91
CA SER A 6 9.66 1.26 11.85
C SER A 6 8.78 0.19 11.21
N HIS A 7 9.01 -0.06 9.93
CA HIS A 7 8.37 -1.15 9.20
C HIS A 7 9.27 -2.39 9.24
N LYS A 8 8.67 -3.55 9.47
CA LYS A 8 9.35 -4.85 9.41
C LYS A 8 8.83 -5.63 8.21
N SER A 9 9.73 -6.27 7.49
CA SER A 9 9.39 -7.20 6.43
C SER A 9 8.79 -8.51 7.01
N ALA A 10 8.28 -9.37 6.13
CA ALA A 10 7.76 -10.68 6.52
C ALA A 10 8.81 -11.58 7.22
N ASN A 11 10.11 -11.38 6.97
CA ASN A 11 11.19 -12.09 7.65
C ASN A 11 11.76 -11.31 8.85
N SER A 12 11.03 -10.32 9.37
CA SER A 12 11.38 -9.49 10.52
C SER A 12 12.65 -8.64 10.34
N THR A 13 13.10 -8.40 9.10
CA THR A 13 14.14 -7.41 8.83
C THR A 13 13.55 -6.01 8.75
N SER A 14 14.32 -5.01 9.18
CA SER A 14 13.92 -3.62 9.07
C SER A 14 13.82 -3.21 7.60
N ILE A 15 12.74 -2.54 7.23
CA ILE A 15 12.60 -1.89 5.92
C ILE A 15 13.25 -0.50 6.03
N ASN A 16 14.21 -0.23 5.16
CA ASN A 16 15.00 0.99 5.13
C ASN A 16 14.27 2.06 4.31
N ILE A 17 13.51 2.90 5.00
CA ILE A 17 12.79 4.03 4.40
C ILE A 17 13.78 5.19 4.16
N ILE A 18 13.80 5.71 2.93
CA ILE A 18 14.65 6.82 2.49
C ILE A 18 13.88 8.12 2.24
N GLY A 19 12.55 8.07 2.23
CA GLY A 19 11.70 9.25 2.04
C GLY A 19 10.23 8.90 1.93
N GLU A 20 9.40 9.92 1.72
CA GLU A 20 7.97 9.81 1.45
C GLU A 20 7.66 10.55 0.14
N ILE A 21 6.73 10.02 -0.67
CA ILE A 21 6.28 10.65 -1.91
C ILE A 21 4.76 10.51 -2.07
N GLN A 22 4.13 11.55 -2.60
CA GLN A 22 2.73 11.45 -3.02
C GLN A 22 2.67 10.71 -4.35
N LEU A 23 2.00 9.55 -4.35
CA LEU A 23 1.89 8.67 -5.50
C LEU A 23 0.42 8.58 -5.94
N GLU A 24 0.18 8.80 -7.23
CA GLU A 24 -1.07 8.45 -7.87
C GLU A 24 -1.02 7.00 -8.35
N ILE A 25 -1.95 6.17 -7.89
CA ILE A 25 -2.09 4.77 -8.28
C ILE A 25 -3.39 4.63 -9.07
N LYS A 26 -3.27 4.10 -10.30
CA LYS A 26 -4.40 3.80 -11.17
C LYS A 26 -4.55 2.29 -11.37
N ILE A 27 -5.66 1.73 -10.90
CA ILE A 27 -5.99 0.30 -11.06
C ILE A 27 -7.34 0.19 -11.76
N GLN A 28 -7.37 -0.38 -12.96
CA GLN A 28 -8.59 -0.65 -13.75
C GLN A 28 -9.60 0.51 -13.85
N GLY A 29 -9.10 1.76 -13.89
CA GLY A 29 -9.94 2.97 -14.00
C GLY A 29 -10.23 3.66 -12.66
N HIS A 30 -9.95 3.00 -11.54
CA HIS A 30 -9.98 3.61 -10.21
C HIS A 30 -8.65 4.30 -9.91
N THR A 31 -8.69 5.58 -9.56
CA THR A 31 -7.50 6.38 -9.24
C THR A 31 -7.49 6.73 -7.77
N THR A 32 -6.38 6.43 -7.09
CA THR A 32 -6.16 6.72 -5.67
C THR A 32 -4.89 7.54 -5.50
N LEU A 33 -4.87 8.45 -4.53
CA LEU A 33 -3.70 9.23 -4.16
C LEU A 33 -3.25 8.80 -2.78
N ILE A 34 -1.97 8.42 -2.65
CA ILE A 34 -1.42 7.89 -1.41
C ILE A 34 -0.13 8.63 -1.05
N LEU A 35 0.17 8.74 0.25
CA LEU A 35 1.49 9.13 0.72
C LEU A 35 2.30 7.85 0.97
N ALA A 36 3.18 7.50 0.04
CA ALA A 36 3.95 6.26 0.06
C ALA A 36 5.34 6.47 0.67
N ASP A 37 5.76 5.54 1.51
CA ASP A 37 7.14 5.45 1.98
C ASP A 37 8.02 4.81 0.89
N VAL A 38 9.16 5.42 0.56
CA VAL A 38 10.14 4.89 -0.40
C VAL A 38 11.20 4.08 0.34
N ALA A 39 11.39 2.83 -0.03
CA ALA A 39 12.34 1.92 0.60
C ALA A 39 13.37 1.36 -0.38
N THR A 40 14.60 1.10 0.08
CA THR A 40 15.71 0.59 -0.76
C THR A 40 15.89 -0.93 -0.72
N ASN A 41 15.25 -1.60 0.23
CA ASN A 41 15.45 -3.03 0.49
C ASN A 41 14.14 -3.83 0.44
N ILE A 42 13.23 -3.45 -0.46
CA ILE A 42 12.02 -4.20 -0.78
C ILE A 42 12.25 -5.08 -2.01
N ILE A 43 11.69 -6.30 -2.00
CA ILE A 43 11.83 -7.27 -3.10
C ILE A 43 10.78 -7.01 -4.21
N THR A 44 9.85 -6.09 -3.98
CA THR A 44 8.77 -5.71 -4.87
C THR A 44 8.78 -4.21 -5.11
N ASP A 45 8.30 -3.77 -6.27
CA ASP A 45 8.26 -2.34 -6.63
C ASP A 45 7.19 -1.56 -5.86
N LEU A 46 6.11 -2.22 -5.44
CA LEU A 46 4.98 -1.59 -4.73
C LEU A 46 4.40 -2.54 -3.70
N LEU A 47 4.28 -2.05 -2.46
CA LEU A 47 3.61 -2.74 -1.37
C LEU A 47 2.42 -1.89 -0.93
N LEU A 48 1.21 -2.43 -1.07
CA LEU A 48 -0.02 -1.81 -0.58
C LEU A 48 -0.36 -2.40 0.78
N GLY A 49 -0.23 -1.57 1.80
CA GLY A 49 -0.48 -1.94 3.19
C GLY A 49 -1.96 -1.95 3.55
N ASN A 50 -2.21 -2.33 4.81
CA ASN A 50 -3.56 -2.33 5.37
C ASN A 50 -4.19 -0.93 5.46
N ASP A 51 -3.36 0.11 5.55
CA ASP A 51 -3.75 1.51 5.46
C ASP A 51 -4.47 1.79 4.12
N TRP A 52 -3.83 1.44 3.01
CA TRP A 52 -4.41 1.62 1.69
C TRP A 52 -5.65 0.75 1.46
N ILE A 53 -5.59 -0.52 1.90
CA ILE A 53 -6.72 -1.47 1.81
C ILE A 53 -7.96 -0.92 2.53
N ALA A 54 -7.78 -0.39 3.74
CA ALA A 54 -8.86 0.15 4.56
C ALA A 54 -9.45 1.44 3.97
N GLU A 55 -8.63 2.33 3.42
CA GLU A 55 -9.10 3.59 2.84
C GLU A 55 -9.91 3.40 1.55
N ASN A 56 -9.60 2.36 0.78
CA ASN A 56 -10.16 2.07 -0.54
C ASN A 56 -11.19 0.94 -0.54
N ASN A 57 -11.64 0.49 0.63
CA ASN A 57 -12.65 -0.56 0.80
C ASN A 57 -12.35 -1.81 -0.06
N VAL A 58 -11.11 -2.26 0.00
CA VAL A 58 -10.62 -3.38 -0.81
C VAL A 58 -11.13 -4.70 -0.22
N ILE A 59 -11.73 -5.53 -1.06
CA ILE A 59 -12.14 -6.89 -0.70
C ILE A 59 -11.16 -7.86 -1.33
N ILE A 60 -10.49 -8.66 -0.50
CA ILE A 60 -9.57 -9.72 -0.94
C ILE A 60 -10.33 -11.06 -0.83
N ASP A 61 -10.76 -11.59 -1.97
CA ASP A 61 -11.32 -12.93 -2.07
C ASP A 61 -10.20 -13.93 -2.37
N SER A 62 -9.59 -14.46 -1.31
CA SER A 62 -8.49 -15.43 -1.41
C SER A 62 -8.89 -16.73 -2.11
N PRO A 63 -10.06 -17.35 -1.85
CA PRO A 63 -10.52 -18.53 -2.59
C PRO A 63 -10.58 -18.33 -4.11
N GLN A 64 -11.06 -17.18 -4.57
CA GLN A 64 -11.18 -16.88 -6.00
C GLN A 64 -9.94 -16.17 -6.58
N ARG A 65 -8.97 -15.80 -5.73
CA ARG A 65 -7.79 -15.01 -6.08
C ARG A 65 -8.15 -13.68 -6.75
N HIS A 66 -9.21 -13.05 -6.26
CA HIS A 66 -9.71 -11.79 -6.76
C HIS A 66 -9.51 -10.68 -5.72
N ILE A 67 -9.23 -9.48 -6.23
CA ILE A 67 -9.19 -8.25 -5.44
C ILE A 67 -10.25 -7.33 -6.04
N PHE A 68 -11.22 -6.94 -5.22
CA PHE A 68 -12.28 -6.02 -5.63
C PHE A 68 -12.02 -4.65 -5.00
N LEU A 69 -12.05 -3.64 -5.85
CA LEU A 69 -12.07 -2.23 -5.46
C LEU A 69 -13.52 -1.76 -5.55
N THR A 70 -14.05 -1.23 -4.46
CA THR A 70 -15.42 -0.71 -4.44
C THR A 70 -15.39 0.80 -4.50
N ASP A 71 -16.07 1.37 -5.49
CA ASP A 71 -16.27 2.82 -5.53
C ASP A 71 -17.19 3.22 -4.37
N LYS A 72 -16.84 4.31 -3.67
CA LYS A 72 -17.60 4.85 -2.52
C LYS A 72 -18.97 5.46 -2.88
N TYR A 73 -19.58 5.07 -4.00
CA TYR A 73 -20.88 5.58 -4.43
C TYR A 73 -21.99 4.57 -4.14
N TYR A 74 -22.53 4.64 -2.93
CA TYR A 74 -23.91 4.28 -2.63
C TYR A 74 -24.72 5.54 -2.38
#